data_AF-A0A135T1T4-F1
#
_entry.id   AF-A0A135T1T4-F1
#
_cell.length_a   1.000
_cell.length_b   1.000
_cell.length_c   1.000
_cell.angle_alpha   90.00
_cell.angle_beta   90.00
_cell.angle_gamma   90.00
#
_symmetry.space_group_name_H-M   'P 1'
#
loop_
_entity.id
_entity.type
_entity.pdbx_description
1 polymer ?
#
loop_
_entity_poly.entity_id
_entity_poly.type
_entity_poly.pdbx_seq_one_letter_code
_entity_poly.pdbx_strand_id
1 'polypeptide(L)' 'MPPRKKYAFRWTCCYCGQGGMNVVTDPCVSCGYPRCSRCRVDKLHVRQHLHHDTAHDQHRHNDHT' A
#
# COMPACT_ATOMS: atom_id res chain seq x y z
N MET A 1 -14.99 -11.65 -13.05
CA MET A 1 -15.01 -10.16 -12.94
C MET A 1 -13.60 -9.64 -13.12
N PRO A 2 -13.34 -8.65 -13.99
CA PRO A 2 -12.01 -8.07 -14.12
C PRO A 2 -11.55 -7.47 -12.77
N PRO A 3 -10.27 -7.57 -12.41
CA PRO A 3 -9.77 -7.02 -11.16
C PRO A 3 -10.02 -5.52 -11.12
N ARG A 4 -10.81 -5.07 -10.14
CA ARG A 4 -11.05 -3.64 -9.91
C ARG A 4 -9.72 -2.98 -9.61
N LYS A 5 -9.22 -2.13 -10.52
CA LYS A 5 -8.00 -1.33 -10.32
C LYS A 5 -8.17 -0.55 -9.01
N LYS A 6 -7.42 -0.94 -7.97
CA LYS A 6 -7.40 -0.22 -6.70
C LYS A 6 -6.44 0.94 -6.85
N TYR A 7 -6.96 2.15 -6.66
CA TYR A 7 -6.17 3.37 -6.59
C TYR A 7 -5.98 3.73 -5.12
N ALA A 8 -4.76 4.07 -4.74
CA ALA A 8 -4.47 4.64 -3.44
C ALA A 8 -4.00 6.08 -3.63
N PHE A 9 -4.53 6.98 -2.82
CA PHE A 9 -4.09 8.36 -2.80
C PHE A 9 -3.27 8.59 -1.55
N ARG A 10 -2.02 9.02 -1.72
CA ARG A 10 -1.14 9.36 -0.60
C ARG A 10 -0.79 10.84 -0.65
N TRP A 11 -0.60 11.46 0.50
CA TRP A 11 -0.14 12.85 0.58
C TRP A 11 1.15 12.98 1.39
N THR A 12 1.87 14.06 1.08
CA THR A 12 3.13 14.45 1.68
C THR A 12 3.01 15.84 2.28
N CYS A 13 3.35 15.96 3.56
CA CYS A 13 3.30 17.21 4.30
C CYS A 13 4.33 18.19 3.75
N CYS A 14 3.88 19.40 3.42
CA CYS A 14 4.77 20.46 2.93
C CYS A 14 5.67 21.06 4.02
N TYR A 15 5.33 20.88 5.30
CA TYR A 15 6.06 21.46 6.41
C TYR A 15 7.23 20.57 6.86
N CYS A 16 6.94 19.32 7.24
CA CYS A 16 7.97 18.38 7.70
C CYS A 16 8.51 17.44 6.61
N GLY A 17 7.93 17.44 5.41
CA GLY A 17 8.32 16.53 4.33
C GLY A 17 7.84 15.09 4.50
N GLN A 18 7.13 14.76 5.59
CA GLN A 18 6.64 13.41 5.84
C GLN A 18 5.67 12.98 4.73
N GLY A 19 5.94 11.85 4.10
CA GLY A 19 5.17 11.31 2.99
C GLY A 19 4.35 10.08 3.35
N GLY A 20 3.52 9.66 2.40
CA GLY A 20 2.87 8.35 2.45
C GLY A 20 1.60 8.25 3.30
N MET A 21 1.08 9.38 3.80
CA MET A 21 -0.15 9.44 4.60
C MET A 21 -1.40 9.31 3.71
N ASN A 22 -2.49 8.76 4.24
CA ASN A 22 -3.76 8.71 3.51
C ASN A 22 -4.35 10.11 3.37
N VAL A 23 -4.97 10.41 2.23
CA VAL A 23 -5.57 11.73 1.96
C VAL A 23 -6.64 12.16 2.98
N VAL A 24 -7.23 11.20 3.70
CA VAL A 24 -8.24 11.43 4.74
C VAL A 24 -7.61 11.79 6.10
N THR A 25 -6.31 11.55 6.26
CA THR A 25 -5.59 11.86 7.49
C THR A 25 -5.31 13.36 7.58
N ASP A 26 -5.88 14.02 8.58
CA ASP A 26 -5.64 15.41 8.97
C ASP A 26 -5.77 15.53 10.51
N PRO A 27 -4.87 16.22 11.23
CA PRO A 27 -3.62 16.87 10.78
C PRO A 27 -2.45 15.89 10.54
N CYS A 28 -1.28 16.41 10.11
CA CYS A 28 -0.08 15.59 9.88
C CYS A 28 0.32 14.81 11.15
N VAL A 29 0.44 13.49 11.05
CA VAL A 29 0.77 12.60 12.18
C VAL A 29 2.17 12.82 12.76
N SER A 30 3.07 13.45 12.01
CA SER A 30 4.47 13.66 12.43
C SER A 30 4.67 15.01 13.11
N CYS A 31 4.07 16.09 12.61
CA CYS A 31 4.30 17.45 13.10
C CYS A 31 3.03 18.18 13.57
N GLY A 32 1.86 17.58 13.43
CA GLY A 32 0.57 18.20 13.75
C GLY A 32 0.14 19.31 12.78
N TYR A 33 0.90 19.58 11.72
CA TYR A 33 0.55 20.64 10.76
C TYR A 33 -0.68 20.24 9.93
N PRO A 34 -1.70 21.09 9.81
CA PRO A 34 -2.92 20.79 9.07
C PRO A 34 -2.64 20.67 7.57
N ARG A 35 -3.39 19.81 6.90
CA ARG A 35 -3.28 19.60 5.46
C ARG A 35 -3.72 20.87 4.73
N CYS A 36 -2.87 21.35 3.82
CA CYS A 36 -3.12 22.53 3.00
C CYS A 36 -2.92 22.23 1.51
N SER A 37 -3.26 23.19 0.64
CA SER A 37 -3.10 23.08 -0.82
C SER A 37 -1.65 22.95 -1.29
N ARG A 38 -0.66 23.29 -0.46
CA ARG A 38 0.77 23.08 -0.75
C ARG A 38 1.23 21.64 -0.53
N CYS A 39 0.44 20.83 0.17
CA CYS A 39 0.77 19.43 0.39
C CYS A 39 0.67 18.64 -0.92
N ARG A 40 1.68 17.82 -1.23
CA ARG A 40 1.68 17.01 -2.47
C ARG A 40 0.77 15.81 -2.30
N VAL A 41 0.02 15.47 -3.35
CA VAL A 41 -0.87 14.30 -3.37
C VAL A 41 -0.54 13.45 -4.58
N ASP A 42 -0.14 12.21 -4.34
CA ASP A 42 0.23 11.26 -5.37
C ASP A 42 -0.86 10.19 -5.52
N LYS A 43 -1.25 9.94 -6.77
CA LYS A 43 -2.18 8.87 -7.13
C LYS A 43 -1.37 7.63 -7.49
N LEU A 44 -1.34 6.67 -6.58
CA LEU A 44 -0.65 5.40 -6.75
C LEU A 44 -1.60 4.37 -7.34
N HIS A 45 -1.13 3.69 -8.39
CA HIS A 45 -1.78 2.49 -8.91
C HIS A 45 -1.37 1.31 -8.03
N VAL A 46 -2.31 0.76 -7.27
CA VAL A 46 -2.05 -0.45 -6.50
C VAL A 46 -2.12 -1.62 -7.48
N ARG A 47 -0.97 -2.01 -8.01
CA ARG A 47 -0.83 -3.34 -8.63
C ARG A 47 -1.04 -4.34 -7.51
N GLN A 48 -2.15 -5.06 -7.52
CA GLN A 48 -2.29 -6.25 -6.72
C GLN A 48 -1.18 -7.18 -7.19
N HIS A 49 -0.11 -7.32 -6.40
CA HIS A 49 0.74 -8.49 -6.53
C HIS A 49 -0.20 -9.67 -6.32
N LEU A 50 -0.48 -10.38 -7.42
CA LEU A 50 -1.04 -11.71 -7.35
C LEU A 50 -0.05 -12.45 -6.46
N HIS A 51 -0.44 -12.77 -5.22
CA HIS A 51 0.20 -13.85 -4.49
C HIS A 51 -0.02 -15.06 -5.37
N HIS A 52 0.97 -15.39 -6.19
CA HIS A 52 1.08 -16.71 -6.76
C HIS A 52 1.39 -17.59 -5.56
N ASP A 53 0.33 -18.17 -5.03
CA ASP A 53 0.37 -19.25 -4.05
C ASP A 53 1.30 -20.32 -4.63
N THR A 54 2.55 -20.35 -4.16
CA THR A 54 3.45 -21.46 -4.44
C THR A 54 2.80 -22.67 -3.79
N ALA A 55 2.12 -23.44 -4.62
CA ALA A 55 1.47 -24.68 -4.24
C ALA A 55 2.43 -25.52 -3.39
N HIS A 56 1.92 -25.84 -2.20
CA HIS A 56 2.42 -26.83 -1.30
C HIS A 56 2.47 -28.19 -2.02
N ASP A 57 3.62 -28.56 -2.59
CA ASP A 57 3.88 -29.94 -3.04
C ASP A 57 4.23 -30.79 -1.82
N GLN A 58 3.18 -31.26 -1.15
CA GLN A 58 3.25 -32.32 -0.15
C GLN A 58 2.63 -33.58 -0.75
N HIS A 59 3.40 -34.34 -1.53
CA HIS A 59 3.29 -35.80 -1.56
C HIS A 59 4.40 -36.46 -2.39
N ARG A 60 5.32 -37.18 -1.73
CA ARG A 60 5.58 -38.60 -2.05
C ARG A 60 6.13 -39.30 -0.82
N HIS A 61 5.28 -40.16 -0.27
CA HIS A 61 5.71 -41.38 0.41
C HIS A 61 6.81 -42.09 -0.42
N ASN A 62 7.84 -42.59 0.26
CA ASN A 62 8.13 -44.02 0.19
C ASN A 62 8.92 -44.47 1.42
N ASP A 63 8.22 -45.25 2.24
CA ASP A 63 8.75 -46.33 3.04
C ASP A 63 9.64 -47.23 2.15
N HIS A 64 10.87 -47.57 2.59
CA HIS A 64 11.41 -48.92 2.46
C HIS A 64 12.83 -49.04 3.06
N THR A 65 12.88 -49.85 4.12
CA THR A 65 13.94 -50.80 4.52
C THR A 65 15.22 -50.27 5.16
#